data_AF-A0A9Q3VSR7-F1
#
_entry.id   AF-A0A9Q3VSR7-F1
#
_cell.length_a   1.000
_cell.length_b   1.000
_cell.length_c   1.000
_cell.angle_alpha   90.00
_cell.angle_beta   90.00
_cell.angle_gamma   90.00
#
_symmetry.space_group_name_H-M   'P 1'
#
loop_
_entity.id
_entity.type
_entity.pdbx_description
1 polymer ?
#
loop_
_entity_poly.entity_id
_entity_poly.type
_entity_poly.pdbx_seq_one_letter_code
_entity_poly.pdbx_strand_id
1 'polypeptide(L)'
;MSPETIYQAIYVQARQPGLSTLVEWETDSDDVSGLAEALAAALEPENGWYADFTAGDERVVVFAGKVFRYRRGDEAGRAEAVAYGRSVGTPGHQLDWSE
;
A
#
# COMPACT_ATOMS: atom_id res chain seq x y z
N MET A 1 -13.51 8.68 33.97
CA MET A 1 -12.57 7.91 33.14
C MET A 1 -12.82 8.36 31.71
N SER A 2 -12.00 9.28 31.19
CA SER A 2 -12.15 9.78 29.81
C SER A 2 -11.55 8.77 28.83
N PRO A 3 -12.18 8.53 27.66
CA PRO A 3 -11.56 7.70 26.64
C PRO A 3 -10.30 8.39 26.09
N GLU A 4 -9.20 7.65 25.97
CA GLU A 4 -8.02 8.10 25.25
C GLU A 4 -8.37 8.25 23.77
N THR A 5 -8.38 9.48 23.29
CA THR A 5 -8.46 9.77 21.85
C THR A 5 -7.05 9.71 21.28
N ILE A 6 -6.77 8.71 20.45
CA ILE A 6 -5.53 8.65 19.67
C ILE A 6 -5.72 9.54 18.43
N TYR A 7 -4.93 10.61 18.34
CA TYR A 7 -4.81 11.41 17.12
C TYR A 7 -3.59 10.94 16.33
N GLN A 8 -3.81 10.35 15.15
CA GLN A 8 -2.75 10.10 14.17
C GLN A 8 -2.78 11.18 13.10
N ALA A 9 -1.66 11.89 12.93
CA ALA A 9 -1.50 12.87 11.86
C ALA A 9 -0.97 12.19 10.60
N ILE A 10 -1.71 12.31 9.49
CA ILE A 10 -1.21 11.97 8.15
C ILE A 10 -0.39 13.18 7.67
N TYR A 11 0.93 13.02 7.53
CA TYR A 11 1.78 14.06 6.97
C TYR A 11 1.65 14.08 5.44
N VAL A 12 1.29 15.25 4.94
CA VAL A 12 1.15 15.56 3.51
C VAL A 12 2.49 16.10 3.02
N GLN A 13 3.18 15.39 2.12
CA GLN A 13 4.25 16.04 1.35
C GLN A 13 3.60 17.05 0.39
N ALA A 14 4.29 18.16 0.08
CA ALA A 14 3.78 19.27 -0.74
C ALA A 14 3.28 18.89 -2.16
N ARG A 15 3.34 17.61 -2.56
CA ARG A 15 2.90 17.05 -3.84
C ARG A 15 1.88 15.92 -3.73
N GLN A 16 1.50 15.51 -2.51
CA GLN A 16 0.38 14.58 -2.29
C GLN A 16 -0.81 15.38 -1.76
N PRO A 17 -2.06 15.04 -2.11
CA PRO A 17 -3.21 15.74 -1.56
C PRO A 17 -3.25 15.52 -0.04
N GLY A 18 -3.66 16.55 0.71
CA GLY A 18 -3.91 16.40 2.15
C GLY A 18 -5.19 15.64 2.50
N LEU A 19 -5.79 15.03 1.49
CA LEU A 19 -7.00 14.23 1.56
C LEU A 19 -6.71 12.88 0.95
N SER A 20 -6.88 11.81 1.73
CA SER A 20 -6.83 10.45 1.24
C SER A 20 -8.26 9.94 1.09
N THR A 21 -8.56 9.31 -0.05
CA THR A 21 -9.84 8.62 -0.26
C THR A 21 -9.59 7.13 -0.06
N LEU A 22 -10.21 6.57 0.97
CA LEU A 22 -10.31 5.12 1.11
C LEU A 22 -11.36 4.62 0.12
N VAL A 23 -11.01 3.66 -0.72
CA VAL A 23 -11.95 2.97 -1.61
C VAL A 23 -11.90 1.49 -1.27
N GLU A 24 -13.06 0.93 -0.96
CA GLU A 24 -13.24 -0.50 -0.69
C GLU A 24 -13.97 -1.13 -1.88
N TRP A 25 -13.57 -2.35 -2.25
CA TRP A 25 -14.23 -3.15 -3.28
C TRP A 25 -14.35 -4.58 -2.81
N GLU A 26 -15.41 -5.26 -3.22
CA GLU A 26 -15.63 -6.69 -3.05
C GLU A 26 -15.72 -7.34 -4.44
N THR A 27 -15.15 -8.52 -4.61
CA THR A 27 -15.23 -9.29 -5.86
C THR A 27 -15.59 -10.75 -5.56
N ASP A 28 -16.47 -11.32 -6.38
CA ASP A 28 -16.87 -12.73 -6.33
C ASP A 28 -15.81 -13.67 -6.93
N SER A 29 -14.81 -13.10 -7.62
CA SER A 29 -13.69 -13.84 -8.20
C SER A 29 -12.41 -13.65 -7.39
N ASP A 30 -11.69 -14.74 -7.17
CA ASP A 30 -10.32 -14.76 -6.62
C ASP A 30 -9.27 -14.10 -7.55
N ASP A 31 -9.69 -13.26 -8.52
CA ASP A 31 -8.80 -12.61 -9.48
C ASP A 31 -8.08 -11.40 -8.88
N VAL A 32 -7.35 -11.68 -7.82
CA VAL A 32 -6.48 -10.75 -7.12
C VAL A 32 -5.36 -10.26 -8.03
N SER A 33 -4.91 -11.11 -8.95
CA SER A 33 -3.87 -10.76 -9.94
C SER A 33 -4.37 -9.70 -10.92
N GLY A 34 -5.55 -9.88 -11.50
CA GLY A 34 -6.14 -8.89 -12.42
C GLY A 34 -6.36 -7.53 -11.76
N LEU A 35 -6.82 -7.50 -10.50
CA LEU A 35 -6.94 -6.25 -9.74
C LEU A 35 -5.58 -5.59 -9.51
N ALA A 36 -4.57 -6.35 -9.09
CA ALA A 36 -3.23 -5.83 -8.84
C ALA A 36 -2.58 -5.26 -10.11
N GLU A 37 -2.75 -5.93 -11.25
CA GLU A 37 -2.28 -5.46 -12.55
C GLU A 37 -3.01 -4.19 -13.00
N ALA A 38 -4.33 -4.13 -12.83
CA ALA A 38 -5.11 -2.93 -13.14
C ALA A 38 -4.68 -1.72 -12.30
N LEU A 39 -4.42 -1.92 -11.00
CA LEU A 39 -3.87 -0.89 -10.12
C LEU A 39 -2.45 -0.48 -10.56
N ALA A 40 -1.58 -1.44 -10.88
CA ALA A 40 -0.23 -1.15 -11.35
C ALA A 40 -0.23 -0.32 -12.64
N ALA A 41 -1.21 -0.55 -13.52
CA ALA A 41 -1.38 0.22 -14.76
C ALA A 41 -1.97 1.63 -14.53
N ALA A 42 -2.76 1.81 -13.47
CA ALA A 42 -3.48 3.06 -13.20
C ALA A 42 -2.73 4.02 -12.26
N LEU A 43 -1.83 3.52 -11.41
CA LEU A 43 -1.10 4.33 -10.44
C LEU A 43 -0.12 5.29 -11.14
N GLU A 44 -0.05 6.52 -10.61
CA GLU A 44 0.91 7.53 -11.04
C GLU A 44 2.34 7.08 -10.70
N PRO A 45 3.26 6.99 -11.67
CA PRO A 45 4.63 6.54 -11.43
C PRO A 45 5.48 7.51 -10.62
N GLU A 46 5.15 8.80 -10.62
CA GLU A 46 5.87 9.80 -9.85
C GLU A 46 5.30 9.96 -8.44
N ASN A 47 6.08 10.53 -7.52
CA ASN A 47 5.64 10.91 -6.16
C ASN A 47 5.28 9.74 -5.22
N GLY A 48 5.69 8.50 -5.55
CA GLY A 48 5.63 7.37 -4.63
C GLY A 48 4.22 6.87 -4.31
N TRP A 49 3.28 6.99 -5.25
CA TRP A 49 1.94 6.41 -5.10
C TRP A 49 2.01 4.88 -5.08
N TYR A 50 1.21 4.29 -4.21
CA TYR A 50 1.08 2.84 -4.09
C TYR A 50 -0.31 2.49 -3.55
N ALA A 51 -0.67 1.22 -3.67
CA ALA A 51 -1.78 0.61 -2.98
C ALA A 51 -1.28 -0.66 -2.28
N ASP A 52 -1.88 -1.03 -1.16
CA ASP A 52 -1.66 -2.33 -0.55
C ASP A 52 -2.98 -2.94 -0.06
N PHE A 53 -3.05 -4.26 -0.07
CA PHE A 53 -4.19 -5.01 0.43
C PHE A 53 -3.79 -6.44 0.80
N THR A 54 -4.65 -7.12 1.56
CA THR A 54 -4.46 -8.52 1.94
C THR A 54 -5.36 -9.41 1.09
N ALA A 55 -4.81 -10.53 0.61
CA ALA A 55 -5.54 -11.55 -0.12
C ALA A 55 -5.24 -12.92 0.49
N GLY A 56 -6.17 -13.44 1.30
CA GLY A 56 -5.92 -14.65 2.07
C GLY A 56 -4.76 -14.48 3.07
N ASP A 57 -3.72 -15.30 2.93
CA ASP A 57 -2.50 -15.25 3.75
C ASP A 57 -1.36 -14.45 3.10
N GLU A 58 -1.63 -13.72 2.02
CA GLU A 58 -0.65 -12.91 1.30
C GLU A 58 -0.92 -11.41 1.46
N ARG A 59 0.17 -10.63 1.51
CA ARG A 59 0.15 -9.19 1.27
C ARG A 59 0.42 -8.94 -0.21
N VAL A 60 -0.33 -8.02 -0.79
CA VAL A 60 -0.08 -7.49 -2.12
C VAL A 60 0.24 -6.01 -1.98
N VAL A 61 1.37 -5.57 -2.54
CA VAL A 61 1.80 -4.17 -2.59
C VAL A 61 1.99 -3.78 -4.05
N VAL A 62 1.27 -2.78 -4.49
CA VAL A 62 1.20 -2.35 -5.89
C VAL A 62 1.75 -0.95 -6.03
N PHE A 63 2.75 -0.82 -6.89
CA PHE A 63 3.28 0.45 -7.39
C PHE A 63 2.99 0.55 -8.88
N ALA A 64 3.20 1.74 -9.47
CA ALA A 64 3.12 1.90 -10.91
C ALA A 64 4.04 0.90 -11.64
N GLY A 65 3.44 0.06 -12.48
CA GLY A 65 4.13 -0.98 -13.27
C GLY A 65 4.78 -2.11 -12.46
N LYS A 66 4.55 -2.21 -11.14
CA LYS A 66 5.17 -3.26 -10.32
C LYS A 66 4.26 -3.76 -9.21
N VAL A 67 4.15 -5.09 -9.12
CA VAL A 67 3.41 -5.78 -8.04
C VAL A 67 4.39 -6.61 -7.23
N PHE A 68 4.33 -6.47 -5.91
CA PHE A 68 4.94 -7.37 -4.95
C PHE A 68 3.86 -8.21 -4.30
N ARG A 69 4.11 -9.52 -4.18
CA ARG A 69 3.23 -10.44 -3.48
C ARG A 69 4.09 -11.35 -2.61
N TYR A 70 3.74 -11.42 -1.33
CA TYR A 70 4.48 -12.21 -0.37
C TYR A 70 3.55 -12.75 0.73
N ARG A 71 3.92 -13.86 1.35
CA ARG A 71 3.17 -14.45 2.47
C ARG A 71 3.28 -13.53 3.68
N ARG A 72 2.19 -13.30 4.41
CA ARG A 72 2.25 -12.53 5.66
C ARG A 72 3.24 -13.14 6.65
N GLY A 73 4.07 -12.29 7.25
CA GLY A 73 5.20 -12.71 8.08
C GLY A 73 6.47 -13.10 7.32
N ASP A 74 6.48 -13.05 5.99
CA ASP A 74 7.71 -13.12 5.19
C ASP A 74 8.47 -11.78 5.27
N GLU A 75 9.44 -11.73 6.17
CA GLU A 75 10.27 -10.55 6.39
C GLU A 75 11.09 -10.16 5.15
N ALA A 76 11.51 -11.12 4.33
CA ALA A 76 12.32 -10.85 3.15
C ALA A 76 11.47 -10.24 2.03
N GLY A 77 10.29 -10.83 1.76
CA GLY A 77 9.32 -10.29 0.81
C GLY A 77 8.87 -8.88 1.19
N ARG A 78 8.57 -8.65 2.48
CA ARG A 78 8.28 -7.33 3.03
C ARG A 78 9.42 -6.35 2.81
N ALA A 79 10.65 -6.74 3.14
CA ALA A 79 11.82 -5.88 3.01
C ALA A 79 12.06 -5.44 1.56
N GLU A 80 11.83 -6.32 0.58
CA GLU A 80 11.94 -5.99 -0.84
C GLU A 80 10.92 -4.94 -1.26
N ALA A 81 9.65 -5.13 -0.91
CA ALA A 81 8.58 -4.17 -1.22
C ALA A 81 8.83 -2.80 -0.58
N VAL A 82 9.28 -2.78 0.69
CA VAL A 82 9.62 -1.54 1.40
C VAL A 82 10.82 -0.84 0.76
N ALA A 83 11.86 -1.58 0.40
CA ALA A 83 13.03 -1.03 -0.26
C ALA A 83 12.67 -0.39 -1.60
N TYR A 84 11.80 -1.05 -2.39
CA TYR A 84 11.30 -0.49 -3.63
C TYR A 84 10.47 0.77 -3.40
N GLY A 85 9.52 0.76 -2.47
CA GLY A 85 8.69 1.92 -2.15
C GLY A 85 9.53 3.15 -1.78
N ARG A 86 10.56 2.96 -0.95
CA ARG A 86 11.52 4.03 -0.63
C ARG A 86 12.26 4.53 -1.86
N SER A 87 12.66 3.64 -2.75
CA SER A 87 13.38 4.00 -3.98
C SER A 87 12.54 4.83 -4.96
N VAL A 88 11.21 4.66 -4.95
CA VAL A 88 10.26 5.43 -5.78
C VAL A 88 9.65 6.63 -5.04
N GLY A 89 10.16 6.94 -3.84
CA GLY A 89 9.82 8.16 -3.10
C GLY A 89 8.64 8.02 -2.12
N THR A 90 8.11 6.81 -1.90
CA THR A 90 7.08 6.59 -0.87
C THR A 90 7.67 6.84 0.52
N PRO A 91 7.05 7.70 1.36
CA PRO A 91 7.51 7.94 2.71
C PRO A 91 7.55 6.66 3.55
N GLY A 92 8.67 6.44 4.25
CA GLY A 92 8.89 5.19 4.99
C GLY A 92 7.83 4.86 6.05
N HIS A 93 7.16 5.87 6.63
CA HIS A 93 6.09 5.67 7.60
C HIS A 93 4.76 5.20 6.97
N GLN A 94 4.59 5.35 5.65
CA GLN A 94 3.44 4.79 4.93
C GLN A 94 3.67 3.30 4.63
N LEU A 95 4.93 2.86 4.53
CA LEU A 95 5.34 1.47 4.32
C LEU A 95 5.43 0.67 5.64
N ASP A 96 4.63 1.05 6.63
CA ASP A 96 4.52 0.46 7.98
C ASP A 96 3.21 -0.33 8.09
N TRP A 97 3.12 -1.44 7.36
CA TRP A 97 1.93 -2.30 7.42
C TRP A 97 1.97 -3.21 8.64
N SER A 98 0.84 -3.46 9.29
CA SER A 98 0.74 -4.56 10.25
C SER A 98 0.76 -5.92 9.53
N GLU A 99 1.59 -6.86 9.97
CA GLU A 99 1.62 -8.24 9.47
C GLU A 99 0.65 -9.17 10.20
#